data_AF-B2UFA5-F1
#
_entry.id   AF-B2UFA5-F1
#
_cell.length_a   1.000
_cell.length_b   1.000
_cell.length_c   1.000
_cell.angle_alpha   90.00
_cell.angle_beta   90.00
_cell.angle_gamma   90.00
#
_symmetry.space_group_name_H-M   'P 1'
#
loop_
_entity.id
_entity.type
_entity.pdbx_description
1 polymer ?
#
loop_
_entity_poly.entity_id
_entity_poly.type
_entity_poly.pdbx_seq_one_letter_code
_entity_poly.pdbx_strand_id
1 'polypeptide(L)' 'MRYCGSLDLDHLLHQPFAQLGRLVRDEHSGQPLPPVEVAARAVLLRAAGYEVMPTCGHHDRRGFCLGHADQIIGM' A
#
# COMPACT_ATOMS: atom_id res chain seq x y z
N MET A 1 16.65 -2.84 -3.27
CA MET A 1 15.69 -3.59 -2.43
C MET A 1 14.32 -2.91 -2.51
N ARG A 2 13.35 -3.49 -3.23
CA ARG A 2 11.95 -3.05 -3.17
C ARG A 2 11.29 -3.81 -2.02
N TYR A 3 11.15 -3.15 -0.87
CA TYR A 3 10.25 -3.63 0.18
C TYR A 3 8.83 -3.56 -0.40
N CYS A 4 8.26 -4.70 -0.79
CA CYS A 4 6.83 -4.82 -1.06
C CYS A 4 6.12 -4.92 0.30
N GLY A 5 6.19 -3.84 1.09
CA GLY A 5 5.47 -3.75 2.35
C GLY A 5 3.99 -3.55 2.06
N SER A 6 3.16 -4.49 2.49
CA SER A 6 1.70 -4.34 2.51
C SER A 6 1.30 -3.51 3.72
N LEU A 7 0.57 -2.41 3.50
CA LEU A 7 0.06 -1.57 4.59
C LEU A 7 -1.30 -2.09 5.06
N ASP A 8 -1.42 -2.46 6.33
CA ASP A 8 -2.70 -2.83 6.94
C ASP A 8 -3.70 -1.68 6.85
N LEU A 9 -4.84 -1.93 6.20
CA LEU A 9 -5.86 -0.91 5.93
C LEU A 9 -6.58 -0.48 7.21
N ASP A 10 -6.74 -1.39 8.17
CA ASP A 10 -7.36 -1.06 9.45
C ASP A 10 -6.46 -0.10 10.22
N HIS A 11 -5.19 -0.45 10.35
CA HIS A 11 -4.18 0.40 10.98
C HIS A 11 -4.07 1.76 10.29
N LEU A 12 -4.07 1.79 8.95
CA LEU A 12 -3.98 3.01 8.16
C LEU A 12 -5.17 3.94 8.41
N LEU A 13 -6.39 3.40 8.46
CA LEU A 13 -7.61 4.19 8.70
C LEU A 13 -7.71 4.75 10.13
N HIS A 14 -6.97 4.18 11.08
CA HIS A 14 -6.87 4.69 12.45
C HIS A 14 -5.74 5.71 12.67
N GLN A 15 -4.90 5.98 11.66
CA GLN A 15 -3.85 6.99 11.78
C GLN A 15 -4.43 8.42 11.72
N PRO A 16 -3.77 9.40 12.37
CA PRO A 16 -4.13 10.80 12.19
C PRO A 16 -4.06 11.19 10.72
N PHE A 17 -5.10 11.86 10.21
CA PHE A 17 -5.22 12.21 8.79
C PHE A 17 -3.96 12.89 8.23
N ALA A 18 -3.39 13.85 8.97
CA ALA A 18 -2.17 14.57 8.56
C ALA A 18 -0.93 13.68 8.36
N GLN A 19 -0.94 12.44 8.87
CA GLN A 19 0.18 11.50 8.77
C GLN A 19 0.04 10.52 7.61
N LEU A 20 -1.17 10.34 7.04
CA LEU A 20 -1.45 9.33 6.01
C LEU A 20 -0.54 9.45 4.78
N GLY A 21 -0.34 10.68 4.30
CA GLY A 21 0.50 10.93 3.13
C GLY A 21 1.96 10.51 3.30
N ARG A 22 2.48 10.48 4.53
CA ARG A 22 3.87 10.10 4.80
C ARG A 22 4.10 8.58 4.70
N LEU A 23 3.02 7.80 4.78
CA LEU A 23 3.06 6.34 4.79
C LEU A 23 3.01 5.75 3.38
N VAL A 24 2.53 6.53 2.40
CA VAL A 24 2.37 6.08 1.02
C VAL A 24 3.06 7.07 0.08
N ARG A 25 3.95 6.56 -0.77
CA ARG A 25 4.65 7.36 -1.77
C ARG A 25 4.13 7.03 -3.16
N ASP A 26 4.05 8.05 -3.99
CA ASP A 26 3.83 7.88 -5.42
C ASP A 26 5.00 7.09 -6.05
N GLU A 27 4.67 6.12 -6.89
CA GLU A 27 5.66 5.18 -7.46
C GLU A 27 6.57 5.86 -8.49
N HIS A 28 6.09 6.91 -9.16
CA HIS A 28 6.82 7.59 -10.22
C HIS A 28 7.73 8.70 -9.69
N SER A 29 7.22 9.54 -8.81
CA SER A 29 7.91 10.70 -8.26
C SER A 29 8.61 10.43 -6.92
N GLY A 30 8.25 9.35 -6.22
CA GLY A 30 8.74 9.04 -4.88
C GLY A 30 8.24 9.99 -3.79
N GLN A 31 7.39 10.96 -4.13
CA GLN A 31 6.86 11.95 -3.20
C GLN A 31 5.73 11.35 -2.35
N PRO A 32 5.54 11.84 -1.11
CA PRO A 32 4.37 11.51 -0.30
C PRO A 32 3.07 11.78 -1.07
N LEU A 33 2.11 10.86 -1.05
CA LEU A 33 0.79 11.11 -1.60
C LEU A 33 0.01 12.12 -0.73
N PRO A 34 -0.92 12.89 -1.32
CA PRO A 34 -1.87 13.68 -0.55
C PRO A 34 -2.65 12.82 0.46
N PRO A 35 -2.80 13.23 1.73
CA PRO A 35 -3.53 12.45 2.72
C PRO A 35 -4.96 12.06 2.30
N VAL A 36 -5.65 12.94 1.57
CA VAL A 36 -7.00 12.68 1.05
C VAL A 36 -7.02 11.52 0.06
N GLU A 37 -5.99 11.41 -0.78
CA GLU A 37 -5.87 10.35 -1.77
C GLU A 37 -5.59 9.01 -1.10
N VAL A 38 -4.70 9.01 -0.10
CA VAL A 38 -4.42 7.83 0.72
C VAL A 38 -5.67 7.34 1.45
N ALA A 39 -6.42 8.25 2.08
CA ALA A 39 -7.67 7.91 2.76
C ALA A 39 -8.72 7.36 1.81
N ALA A 40 -8.95 8.03 0.67
CA ALA A 40 -9.92 7.58 -0.33
C ALA A 40 -9.57 6.19 -0.87
N ARG A 41 -8.30 5.96 -1.21
CA ARG A 41 -7.82 4.65 -1.66
C ARG A 41 -8.01 3.58 -0.59
N ALA A 42 -7.68 3.89 0.67
CA ALA A 42 -7.83 2.95 1.79
C ALA A 42 -9.29 2.55 2.02
N VAL A 43 -10.22 3.52 1.99
CA VAL A 43 -11.65 3.27 2.14
C VAL A 43 -12.19 2.41 0.98
N LEU A 44 -11.84 2.74 -0.26
CA LEU A 44 -12.29 1.98 -1.44
C LEU A 44 -11.79 0.53 -1.42
N LEU A 45 -10.53 0.32 -1.05
CA LEU A 45 -9.96 -1.02 -0.93
C LEU A 45 -10.63 -1.83 0.19
N ARG A 46 -10.84 -1.22 1.36
CA ARG A 46 -11.55 -1.87 2.47
C ARG A 46 -12.97 -2.26 2.07
N ALA A 47 -13.69 -1.38 1.38
CA ALA A 47 -15.02 -1.65 0.87
C ALA A 47 -15.05 -2.78 -0.18
N ALA A 48 -13.96 -2.94 -0.95
CA ALA A 48 -13.77 -4.03 -1.89
C ALA A 48 -13.32 -5.36 -1.23
N GLY A 49 -13.15 -5.39 0.10
CA GLY A 49 -12.78 -6.59 0.85
C GLY A 49 -11.27 -6.83 1.01
N TYR A 50 -10.44 -5.83 0.68
CA TYR A 50 -9.01 -5.89 0.96
C TYR A 50 -8.73 -5.63 2.44
N GLU A 51 -7.71 -6.29 2.97
CA GLU A 51 -7.20 -6.09 4.32
C GLU A 51 -5.92 -5.25 4.34
N VAL A 52 -5.16 -5.30 3.25
CA VAL A 52 -3.94 -4.51 3.08
C VAL A 52 -3.96 -3.75 1.76
N MET A 53 -3.23 -2.65 1.68
CA MET A 53 -3.08 -1.87 0.45
C MET A 53 -2.09 -2.56 -0.51
N PRO A 54 -2.53 -3.06 -1.68
CA PRO A 54 -1.63 -3.65 -2.66
C PRO A 54 -0.83 -2.55 -3.38
N THR A 55 0.47 -2.82 -3.56
CA THR A 55 1.44 -1.91 -4.22
C THR A 55 1.94 -2.44 -5.57
N CYS A 56 1.39 -3.56 -6.04
CA CYS A 56 1.64 -4.12 -7.38
C CYS A 56 0.52 -5.10 -7.77
N GLY A 57 0.59 -5.70 -8.96
CA GLY A 57 -0.40 -6.68 -9.42
C GLY A 57 -0.29 -8.08 -8.80
N HIS A 58 0.73 -8.36 -7.98
CA HIS A 58 1.02 -9.70 -7.48
C HIS A 58 0.52 -9.93 -6.03
N HIS A 59 -0.79 -9.79 -5.85
CA HIS A 59 -1.44 -9.93 -4.54
C HIS A 59 -2.66 -10.84 -4.61
N ASP A 60 -3.01 -11.47 -3.50
CA ASP A 60 -4.24 -12.22 -3.37
C ASP A 60 -5.48 -11.30 -3.32
N ARG A 61 -6.66 -11.90 -3.23
CA ARG A 61 -7.93 -11.15 -3.15
C ARG A 61 -8.09 -10.27 -1.90
N ARG A 62 -7.28 -10.49 -0.86
CA ARG A 62 -7.24 -9.69 0.37
C ARG A 62 -6.13 -8.63 0.32
N GLY A 63 -5.30 -8.64 -0.73
CA GLY A 63 -4.19 -7.74 -0.93
C GLY A 63 -2.84 -8.26 -0.43
N PHE A 64 -2.72 -9.48 0.09
CA PHE A 64 -1.44 -10.01 0.57
C PHE A 64 -0.51 -10.37 -0.59
N CYS A 65 0.77 -10.04 -0.47
CA CYS A 65 1.75 -10.28 -1.51
C CYS A 65 1.92 -11.79 -1.72
N LEU A 66 1.78 -12.24 -2.96
CA LEU A 66 1.96 -13.66 -3.34
C LEU A 66 3.43 -14.01 -3.61
N GLY A 67 4.33 -13.01 -3.51
CA GLY A 67 5.78 -13.14 -3.74
C GLY A 67 6.12 -13.11 -5.23
N HIS A 68 7.11 -12.33 -5.65
CA HIS A 68 7.53 -12.31 -7.06
C HIS A 68 8.43 -13.51 -7.36
N ALA A 69 8.12 -14.28 -8.42
CA ALA A 69 9.07 -15.25 -8.96
C ALA A 69 10.27 -14.45 -9.53
N ASP A 70 11.39 -14.53 -8.82
CA ASP A 70 12.72 -14.01 -9.19
C ASP A 70 12.83 -12.51 -9.51
N GLN A 71 12.87 -11.68 -8.46
CA GLN A 71 13.91 -10.64 -8.43
C GLN A 71 15.05 -11.17 -7.57
N ILE A 72 16.17 -11.51 -8.19
CA ILE A 72 17.43 -11.81 -7.50
C ILE A 72 17.73 -10.61 -6.59
N ILE A 73 17.54 -10.78 -5.28
CA ILE A 73 18.05 -9.85 -4.28
C ILE A 73 19.53 -10.18 -4.12
N GLY A 74 20.38 -9.42 -4.81
CA GLY A 74 21.83 -9.49 -4.63
C GLY A 74 22.59 -9.73 -5.93
N MET A 75 23.00 -8.62 -6.56
CA MET A 75 24.36 -8.46 -7.07
C MET A 75 24.76 -7.00 -6.90
#